data_AF-A0AAN5VQX0-F1
#
_entry.id   AF-A0AAN5VQX0-F1
#
_cell.length_a   1.000
_cell.length_b   1.000
_cell.length_c   1.000
_cell.angle_alpha   90.00
_cell.angle_beta   90.00
_cell.angle_gamma   90.00
#
_symmetry.space_group_name_H-M   'P 1'
#
loop_
_entity.id
_entity.type
_entity.pdbx_description
1 polymer ?
#
loop_
_entity_poly.entity_id
_entity_poly.type
_entity_poly.pdbx_seq_one_letter_code
_entity_poly.pdbx_strand_id
1 'polypeptide(L)'
;ILLLNIIRIDAFSVDEENIKIKASTDAGFLESLKKVQSTYSFYFNVFIGVCIFLSLAILLIHLIKLGMVGGNPQERKIVLSNMFISLICFSMISGGAVIYYLLFFLF
;
A
#
# COMPACT_ATOMS: atom_id res chain seq x y z
N ILE A 1 9.76 -11.52 23.85
CA ILE A 1 10.00 -10.31 24.67
C ILE A 1 11.27 -9.56 24.22
N LEU A 2 12.40 -10.23 23.93
CA LEU A 2 13.60 -9.56 23.38
C LEU A 2 13.42 -8.99 21.95
N LEU A 3 12.74 -9.70 21.04
CA LEU A 3 12.49 -9.22 19.66
C LEU A 3 11.54 -8.01 19.58
N LEU A 4 10.67 -7.81 20.58
CA LEU A 4 9.80 -6.64 20.68
C LEU A 4 10.52 -5.41 21.22
N ASN A 5 11.63 -5.59 21.96
CA ASN A 5 12.41 -4.47 22.49
C ASN A 5 13.40 -3.88 21.47
N ILE A 6 13.85 -4.64 20.48
CA ILE A 6 14.74 -4.13 19.43
C ILE A 6 13.97 -3.24 18.45
N ILE A 7 12.68 -3.53 18.19
CA ILE A 7 11.84 -2.70 17.31
C ILE A 7 11.35 -1.42 18.03
N ARG A 8 11.30 -1.43 19.37
CA ARG A 8 10.67 -0.36 20.15
C ARG A 8 11.61 0.80 20.49
N ILE A 9 12.92 0.65 20.34
CA ILE A 9 13.89 1.66 20.79
C ILE A 9 14.29 2.64 19.67
N ASP A 10 14.15 2.27 18.39
CA ASP A 10 14.46 3.18 17.27
C ASP A 10 13.21 3.88 16.68
N ALA A 11 12.02 3.60 17.20
CA ALA A 11 10.74 4.03 16.62
C ALA A 11 10.20 5.37 17.14
N PHE A 12 10.90 6.07 18.06
CA PHE A 12 10.36 7.30 18.65
C PHE A 12 11.43 8.31 19.08
N SER A 13 12.20 8.80 18.10
CA SER A 13 12.82 10.12 18.16
C SER A 13 12.60 10.81 16.82
N VAL A 14 11.34 11.10 16.52
CA VAL A 14 11.01 12.02 15.42
C VAL A 14 11.32 13.42 15.96
N ASP A 15 12.46 13.98 15.54
CA ASP A 15 12.73 15.41 15.67
C ASP A 15 11.63 16.19 14.92
N GLU A 16 10.57 16.53 15.64
CA GLU A 16 9.39 17.28 15.15
C GLU A 16 9.75 18.71 14.71
N GLU A 17 10.97 19.19 14.95
CA GLU A 17 11.29 20.62 14.87
C GLU A 17 11.77 21.13 13.50
N ASN A 18 11.99 20.28 12.49
CA ASN A 18 12.58 20.74 11.21
C ASN A 18 11.90 20.24 9.93
N ILE A 19 10.57 20.33 9.87
CA ILE A 19 9.84 20.31 8.60
C ILE A 19 9.00 21.59 8.46
N LYS A 20 9.68 22.75 8.40
CA LYS A 20 9.05 23.95 7.84
C LYS A 20 8.94 23.78 6.32
N ILE A 21 7.78 23.30 5.88
CA ILE A 21 7.45 23.14 4.45
C ILE A 21 7.30 24.54 3.84
N LYS A 22 8.37 25.07 3.25
CA LYS A 22 8.29 26.20 2.30
C LYS A 22 8.03 25.63 0.89
N ALA A 23 6.86 25.01 0.70
CA ALA A 23 6.44 24.53 -0.62
C ALA A 23 5.86 25.71 -1.43
N SER A 24 6.73 26.59 -1.94
CA SER A 24 6.33 27.65 -2.88
C SER A 24 6.84 27.39 -4.31
N THR A 25 7.62 26.33 -4.53
CA THR A 25 8.16 25.92 -5.84
C THR A 25 8.18 24.40 -5.98
N ASP A 26 8.07 23.89 -7.21
CA ASP A 26 8.02 22.44 -7.51
C ASP A 26 9.28 21.70 -7.01
N ALA A 27 10.44 22.37 -7.04
CA ALA A 27 11.69 21.83 -6.52
C ALA A 27 11.67 21.64 -4.99
N GLY A 28 11.12 22.61 -4.24
CA GLY A 28 11.00 22.52 -2.78
C GLY A 28 9.99 21.46 -2.33
N PHE A 29 8.96 21.21 -3.15
CA PHE A 29 8.02 20.11 -2.94
C PHE A 29 8.70 18.74 -3.12
N LEU A 30 9.45 18.55 -4.22
CA LEU A 30 10.16 17.30 -4.47
C LEU A 30 11.21 17.00 -3.39
N GLU A 31 11.95 18.01 -2.94
CA GLU A 31 12.93 17.88 -1.87
C GLU A 31 12.28 17.47 -0.54
N SER A 32 11.14 18.08 -0.19
CA SER A 32 10.36 17.71 0.99
C SER A 32 9.83 16.27 0.90
N LEU A 33 9.34 15.87 -0.27
CA LEU A 33 8.88 14.51 -0.53
C LEU A 33 10.02 13.49 -0.41
N LYS A 34 11.18 13.76 -0.99
CA LYS A 34 12.37 12.88 -0.89
C LYS A 34 12.81 12.75 0.57
N LYS A 35 12.74 13.83 1.36
CA LYS A 35 13.03 13.78 2.81
C LYS A 35 12.05 12.84 3.55
N VAL A 36 10.74 13.04 3.36
CA VAL A 36 9.70 12.17 3.95
C VAL A 36 9.86 10.72 3.50
N GLN A 37 10.13 10.49 2.21
CA GLN A 37 10.36 9.17 1.66
C GLN A 37 11.58 8.51 2.32
N SER A 38 12.70 9.21 2.48
CA SER A 38 13.89 8.65 3.13
C SER A 38 13.61 8.24 4.58
N THR A 39 12.87 9.06 5.33
CA THR A 39 12.53 8.82 6.73
C THR A 39 11.59 7.64 6.91
N TYR A 40 10.61 7.48 6.01
CA TYR A 40 9.53 6.49 6.18
C TYR A 40 9.54 5.36 5.13
N SER A 41 10.58 5.25 4.32
CA SER A 41 10.67 4.29 3.20
C SER A 41 10.36 2.86 3.62
N PHE A 42 10.92 2.42 4.76
CA PHE A 42 10.66 1.10 5.31
C PHE A 42 9.17 0.88 5.61
N TYR A 43 8.52 1.83 6.31
CA TYR A 43 7.11 1.73 6.66
C TYR A 43 6.20 1.73 5.43
N PHE A 44 6.50 2.57 4.43
CA PHE A 44 5.76 2.59 3.16
C PHE A 44 5.89 1.25 2.41
N ASN A 45 7.11 0.70 2.31
CA ASN A 45 7.33 -0.58 1.64
C ASN A 45 6.62 -1.73 2.35
N VAL A 46 6.68 -1.78 3.68
CA VAL A 46 5.95 -2.78 4.48
C VAL A 46 4.44 -2.64 4.30
N PHE A 47 3.91 -1.41 4.35
CA PHE A 47 2.49 -1.14 4.15
C PHE A 47 2.01 -1.61 2.77
N ILE A 48 2.71 -1.21 1.71
CA ILE A 48 2.39 -1.62 0.33
C ILE A 48 2.44 -3.15 0.21
N GLY A 49 3.47 -3.78 0.77
CA GLY A 49 3.62 -5.25 0.76
C GLY A 49 2.45 -5.96 1.45
N VAL A 50 2.01 -5.49 2.61
CA VAL A 50 0.86 -6.04 3.34
C VAL A 50 -0.43 -5.83 2.55
N CYS A 51 -0.64 -4.65 1.97
CA CYS A 51 -1.81 -4.38 1.13
C CYS A 51 -1.87 -5.32 -0.08
N ILE A 52 -0.76 -5.51 -0.79
CA ILE A 52 -0.68 -6.43 -1.95
C ILE A 52 -0.99 -7.86 -1.50
N PHE A 53 -0.38 -8.32 -0.41
CA PHE A 53 -0.60 -9.68 0.11
C PHE A 53 -2.06 -9.93 0.49
N LEU A 54 -2.69 -9.01 1.22
CA LEU A 54 -4.10 -9.11 1.62
C LEU A 54 -5.03 -9.09 0.41
N SER A 55 -4.81 -8.18 -0.54
CA SER A 55 -5.61 -8.10 -1.75
C SER A 55 -5.49 -9.37 -2.60
N LEU A 56 -4.29 -9.96 -2.71
CA LEU A 56 -4.09 -11.25 -3.39
C LEU A 56 -4.84 -12.38 -2.68
N ALA A 57 -4.77 -12.46 -1.35
CA ALA A 57 -5.46 -13.48 -0.57
C ALA A 57 -6.99 -13.38 -0.73
N ILE A 58 -7.54 -12.17 -0.69
CA ILE A 58 -8.97 -11.92 -0.92
C ILE A 58 -9.38 -12.34 -2.33
N LEU A 59 -8.54 -12.05 -3.34
CA LEU A 59 -8.82 -12.43 -4.71
C LEU A 59 -8.86 -13.95 -4.90
N LEU A 60 -7.93 -14.67 -4.27
CA LEU A 60 -7.93 -16.14 -4.26
C LEU A 60 -9.19 -16.71 -3.60
N ILE A 61 -9.66 -16.12 -2.49
CA ILE A 61 -10.91 -16.55 -1.83
C ILE A 61 -12.11 -16.40 -2.78
N HIS A 62 -12.21 -15.28 -3.51
CA HIS A 62 -13.28 -15.07 -4.49
C HIS A 62 -13.19 -16.06 -5.65
N LEU A 63 -11.97 -16.39 -6.10
CA LEU A 63 -11.74 -17.35 -7.18
C LEU A 63 -12.13 -18.78 -6.77
N ILE A 64 -11.79 -19.19 -5.55
CA ILE A 64 -12.22 -20.48 -4.99
C ILE A 64 -13.75 -20.51 -4.85
N LYS A 65 -14.35 -19.46 -4.27
CA LYS A 65 -15.82 -19.35 -4.16
C LYS A 65 -16.50 -19.44 -5.52
N LEU A 66 -15.93 -18.84 -6.56
CA LEU A 66 -16.48 -18.89 -7.91
C LEU A 66 -16.57 -20.32 -8.45
N GLY A 67 -15.56 -21.15 -8.18
CA GLY A 67 -15.58 -22.58 -8.54
C GLY A 67 -16.63 -23.38 -7.76
N MET A 68 -16.91 -23.01 -6.51
CA MET A 68 -17.88 -23.69 -5.65
C MET A 68 -19.34 -23.35 -5.98
N VAL A 69 -19.62 -22.14 -6.46
CA VAL A 69 -21.00 -21.66 -6.73
C VAL A 69 -21.47 -21.93 -8.16
N GLY A 70 -20.78 -22.79 -8.92
CA GLY A 70 -21.03 -23.02 -10.35
C GLY A 70 -22.48 -23.42 -10.70
N GLY A 71 -23.19 -24.07 -9.78
CA GLY A 71 -24.59 -24.47 -9.95
C GLY A 71 -25.64 -23.40 -9.62
N ASN A 72 -25.27 -22.30 -8.97
CA ASN A 72 -26.22 -21.25 -8.57
C ASN A 72 -25.91 -19.92 -9.29
N PRO A 73 -26.70 -19.54 -10.32
CA PRO A 73 -26.44 -18.34 -11.11
C PRO A 73 -26.61 -17.02 -10.34
N GLN A 74 -27.41 -16.99 -9.26
CA GLN A 74 -27.56 -15.79 -8.43
C GLN A 74 -26.32 -15.56 -7.57
N GLU A 75 -25.87 -16.59 -6.85
CA GLU A 75 -24.65 -16.54 -6.04
C GLU A 75 -23.41 -16.27 -6.89
N ARG A 76 -23.34 -16.86 -8.09
CA ARG A 76 -22.26 -16.61 -9.05
C ARG A 76 -22.14 -15.14 -9.42
N LYS A 77 -23.25 -14.43 -9.66
CA LYS A 77 -23.22 -12.98 -9.96
C LYS A 77 -22.67 -12.16 -8.81
N ILE A 78 -23.06 -12.49 -7.58
CA ILE A 78 -22.58 -11.80 -6.36
C ILE A 78 -21.07 -12.02 -6.20
N VAL A 79 -20.61 -13.26 -6.33
CA VAL A 79 -19.18 -13.59 -6.24
C VAL A 79 -18.37 -12.88 -7.34
N LEU A 80 -18.89 -12.82 -8.57
CA LEU A 80 -18.23 -12.09 -9.66
C LEU A 80 -18.14 -10.58 -9.38
N SER A 81 -19.22 -9.97 -8.89
CA SER A 81 -19.24 -8.55 -8.53
C SER A 81 -18.21 -8.24 -7.44
N ASN A 82 -18.15 -9.07 -6.40
CA ASN A 82 -17.18 -8.91 -5.31
C ASN A 82 -15.74 -9.13 -5.80
N MET A 83 -15.54 -10.06 -6.73
CA MET A 83 -14.24 -10.28 -7.38
C MET A 83 -13.81 -9.04 -8.17
N PHE A 84 -14.71 -8.42 -8.94
CA PHE A 84 -14.41 -7.17 -9.66
C PHE A 84 -14.06 -6.01 -8.72
N ILE A 85 -14.79 -5.85 -7.61
CA ILE A 85 -14.44 -4.84 -6.60
C ILE A 85 -13.03 -5.09 -6.05
N SER A 86 -12.70 -6.35 -5.73
CA SER A 86 -11.36 -6.71 -5.25
C SER A 86 -10.26 -6.43 -6.28
N LEU A 87 -10.54 -6.65 -7.56
CA LEU A 87 -9.64 -6.34 -8.67
C LEU A 87 -9.41 -4.84 -8.82
N ILE A 88 -10.45 -4.02 -8.68
CA ILE A 88 -10.34 -2.55 -8.72
C ILE A 88 -9.51 -2.06 -7.53
N CYS A 89 -9.74 -2.58 -6.33
CA CYS A 89 -8.91 -2.22 -5.17
C CYS A 89 -7.43 -2.62 -5.38
N PHE A 90 -7.19 -3.82 -5.92
CA PHE A 90 -5.84 -4.28 -6.24
C PHE A 90 -5.17 -3.41 -7.31
N SER A 91 -5.90 -3.01 -8.36
CA SER A 91 -5.36 -2.15 -9.42
C SER A 91 -5.05 -0.74 -8.91
N MET A 92 -5.82 -0.21 -7.97
CA MET A 92 -5.53 1.08 -7.32
C MET A 92 -4.25 1.01 -6.47
N ILE A 93 -4.08 -0.05 -5.68
CA ILE A 93 -2.89 -0.24 -4.83
C ILE A 93 -1.64 -0.41 -5.71
N SER A 94 -1.71 -1.30 -6.71
CA SER A 94 -0.59 -1.55 -7.63
C SER A 94 -0.28 -0.33 -8.51
N GLY A 95 -1.29 0.37 -9.01
CA GLY A 95 -1.13 1.63 -9.75
C GLY A 95 -0.49 2.71 -8.88
N GLY A 96 -0.92 2.87 -7.62
CA GLY A 96 -0.29 3.76 -6.66
C GLY A 96 1.18 3.43 -6.39
N ALA A 97 1.50 2.13 -6.26
CA ALA A 97 2.87 1.66 -6.09
C ALA A 97 3.75 1.96 -7.33
N VAL A 98 3.20 1.84 -8.54
CA VAL A 98 3.89 2.23 -9.79
C VAL A 98 4.15 3.72 -9.83
N ILE A 99 3.16 4.56 -9.49
CA ILE A 99 3.32 6.03 -9.45
C ILE A 99 4.38 6.42 -8.42
N TYR A 100 4.36 5.80 -7.23
CA TYR A 100 5.38 5.98 -6.20
C TYR A 100 6.77 5.62 -6.72
N TYR A 101 6.92 4.46 -7.39
CA TYR A 101 8.18 4.06 -7.98
C TYR A 101 8.68 5.08 -9.02
N LEU A 102 7.81 5.53 -9.92
CA LEU A 102 8.17 6.53 -10.94
C LEU A 102 8.63 7.85 -10.29
N LEU A 103 7.93 8.33 -9.27
CA LEU A 103 8.24 9.61 -8.60
C LEU A 103 9.59 9.63 -7.88
N PHE A 104 10.07 8.48 -7.39
CA PHE A 104 11.23 8.44 -6.49
C PHE A 104 12.43 7.67 -7.04
N PHE A 105 12.23 6.75 -7.98
CA PHE A 105 13.32 5.97 -8.58
C PHE A 105 13.65 6.40 -10.01
N LEU A 106 12.71 7.00 -10.74
CA LEU A 106 12.94 7.44 -12.12
C LEU A 106 13.31 8.94 -12.22
N PHE A 107 12.87 9.76 -11.26
CA PHE A 107 13.11 11.22 -11.18
C PHE A 107 13.88 11.61 -9.90
#